data_AF-A0A219AR79-F1
#
_entry.id   AF-A0A219AR79-F1
#
_cell.length_a   1.000
_cell.length_b   1.000
_cell.length_c   1.000
_cell.angle_alpha   90.00
_cell.angle_beta   90.00
_cell.angle_gamma   90.00
#
_symmetry.space_group_name_H-M   'P 1'
#
loop_
_entity.id
_entity.type
_entity.pdbx_description
1 polymer ?
#
loop_
_entity_poly.entity_id
_entity_poly.type
_entity_poly.pdbx_seq_one_letter_code
_entity_poly.pdbx_strand_id
1 'polypeptide(L)'
;MKLQDTRITPSKIQVLDTHAALAFAGLNADARILVDKARLEAQSHRLSVEDPVTIDYITKYVAGVQQRYTQAGGVRPFGISTLVVGFDPGSKVPRLYQTEKANAIGRSSKTVREFLERNYKEDMDREATIRLAIKSLLEVVQTGAKNIEIALMAPGAAMEILPTDEIEGYVKEIEQEKQEEAAKKKTGRTPGTGSAAILTRGQDDSAAE
;
A
#
# COMPACT_ATOMS: atom_id res chain seq x y z
N MET A 1 0.39 -31.55 -16.55
CA MET A 1 0.38 -30.58 -15.44
C MET A 1 1.41 -29.49 -15.72
N LYS A 2 0.99 -28.32 -16.23
CA LYS A 2 1.88 -27.15 -16.33
C LYS A 2 2.03 -26.57 -14.91
N LEU A 3 3.09 -27.00 -14.23
CA LEU A 3 3.53 -26.45 -12.96
C LEU A 3 4.01 -25.02 -13.20
N GLN A 4 3.13 -24.06 -12.91
CA GLN A 4 3.39 -22.61 -12.80
C GLN A 4 4.10 -21.97 -14.01
N ASP A 5 3.36 -21.20 -14.81
CA ASP A 5 3.96 -20.35 -15.83
C ASP A 5 4.83 -19.28 -15.15
N THR A 6 6.15 -19.38 -15.30
CA THR A 6 7.14 -18.50 -14.67
C THR A 6 7.05 -17.04 -15.14
N ARG A 7 6.21 -16.77 -16.15
CA ARG A 7 5.95 -15.42 -16.68
C ARG A 7 4.82 -14.70 -15.94
N ILE A 8 4.00 -15.41 -15.18
CA ILE A 8 2.87 -14.85 -14.45
C ILE A 8 3.26 -14.78 -12.97
N THR A 9 3.52 -13.57 -12.48
CA THR A 9 3.69 -13.33 -11.05
C THR A 9 2.38 -13.71 -10.35
N PRO A 10 2.39 -14.65 -9.38
CA PRO A 10 1.19 -14.97 -8.62
C PRO A 10 0.68 -13.72 -7.90
N SER A 11 -0.62 -13.43 -8.06
CA SER A 11 -1.26 -12.29 -7.42
C SER A 11 -1.02 -12.30 -5.91
N LYS A 12 -0.67 -11.14 -5.38
CA LYS A 12 -0.47 -10.94 -3.93
C LYS A 12 -1.77 -10.67 -3.19
N ILE A 13 -2.87 -10.51 -3.92
CA ILE A 13 -4.20 -10.23 -3.40
C ILE A 13 -5.03 -11.51 -3.54
N GLN A 14 -5.56 -11.99 -2.43
CA GLN A 14 -6.27 -13.26 -2.35
C GLN A 14 -7.65 -13.06 -1.75
N VAL A 15 -8.69 -13.42 -2.50
CA VAL A 15 -10.07 -13.41 -2.00
C VAL A 15 -10.26 -14.54 -1.00
N LEU A 16 -10.74 -14.24 0.20
CA LEU A 16 -11.07 -15.21 1.24
C LEU A 16 -12.55 -15.62 1.17
N ASP A 17 -13.43 -14.64 0.98
CA ASP A 17 -14.87 -14.80 0.75
C ASP A 17 -15.38 -13.62 -0.09
N THR A 18 -16.66 -13.59 -0.47
CA THR A 18 -17.24 -12.56 -1.34
C THR A 18 -16.98 -11.12 -0.91
N HIS A 19 -16.87 -10.88 0.39
CA HIS A 19 -16.76 -9.57 1.05
C HIS A 19 -15.42 -9.39 1.78
N ALA A 20 -14.48 -10.33 1.65
CA ALA A 20 -13.23 -10.36 2.40
C ALA A 20 -12.04 -10.74 1.51
N ALA A 21 -10.97 -9.95 1.55
CA ALA A 21 -9.73 -10.20 0.84
C ALA A 21 -8.52 -10.07 1.77
N LEU A 22 -7.43 -10.72 1.39
CA LEU A 22 -6.17 -10.72 2.09
C LEU A 22 -5.04 -10.41 1.12
N ALA A 23 -4.25 -9.39 1.43
CA ALA A 23 -2.97 -9.14 0.77
C ALA A 23 -1.82 -9.60 1.68
N PHE A 24 -0.72 -10.07 1.10
CA PHE A 24 0.41 -10.56 1.89
C PHE A 24 1.77 -10.14 1.34
N ALA A 25 2.76 -10.06 2.24
CA ALA A 25 4.16 -9.87 1.91
C ALA A 25 5.00 -10.96 2.59
N GLY A 26 5.91 -11.60 1.85
CA GLY A 26 6.75 -12.70 2.34
C GLY A 26 6.72 -13.94 1.45
N LEU A 27 6.87 -15.12 2.04
CA LEU A 27 6.93 -16.41 1.34
C LEU A 27 5.58 -16.80 0.71
N ASN A 28 5.54 -16.97 -0.62
CA ASN A 28 4.33 -17.36 -1.36
C ASN A 28 3.75 -18.71 -0.92
N ALA A 29 4.62 -19.69 -0.62
CA ALA A 29 4.19 -21.02 -0.18
C ALA A 29 3.41 -20.97 1.14
N ASP A 30 3.91 -20.17 2.09
CA ASP A 30 3.28 -19.95 3.40
C ASP A 30 1.94 -19.24 3.24
N ALA A 31 1.88 -18.21 2.38
CA ALA A 31 0.66 -17.48 2.11
C ALA A 31 -0.44 -18.38 1.54
N ARG A 32 -0.10 -19.27 0.61
CA ARG A 32 -1.05 -20.22 0.03
C ARG A 32 -1.71 -21.09 1.11
N ILE A 33 -0.90 -21.66 2.00
CA ILE A 33 -1.40 -22.50 3.10
C ILE A 33 -2.31 -21.70 4.03
N LEU A 34 -1.93 -20.46 4.36
CA LEU A 34 -2.72 -19.61 5.25
C LEU A 34 -4.06 -19.19 4.63
N VAL A 35 -4.04 -18.82 3.34
CA VAL A 35 -5.24 -18.46 2.57
C VAL A 35 -6.19 -19.64 2.45
N ASP A 36 -5.70 -20.84 2.15
CA ASP A 36 -6.54 -22.03 2.03
C ASP A 36 -7.20 -22.39 3.37
N LYS A 37 -6.47 -22.26 4.49
CA LYS A 37 -7.04 -22.41 5.84
C LYS A 37 -8.11 -21.35 6.13
N ALA A 38 -7.87 -20.09 5.78
CA ALA A 38 -8.82 -19.00 6.00
C ALA A 38 -10.09 -19.16 5.15
N ARG A 39 -9.97 -19.60 3.88
CA ARG A 39 -11.11 -19.92 3.01
C ARG A 39 -11.95 -21.05 3.59
N LEU A 40 -11.30 -22.12 4.05
CA LEU A 40 -11.99 -23.24 4.68
C LEU A 40 -12.76 -22.79 5.93
N GLU A 41 -12.13 -21.97 6.77
CA GLU A 41 -12.77 -21.41 7.96
C GLU A 41 -13.99 -20.56 7.61
N ALA A 42 -13.88 -19.66 6.62
CA ALA A 42 -14.98 -18.81 6.18
C ALA A 42 -16.20 -19.64 5.74
N GLN A 43 -15.97 -20.71 4.99
CA GLN A 43 -17.02 -21.63 4.55
C GLN A 43 -17.59 -22.46 5.71
N SER A 44 -16.73 -22.94 6.61
CA SER A 44 -17.13 -23.71 7.79
C SER A 44 -18.02 -22.88 8.73
N HIS A 45 -17.63 -21.63 8.99
CA HIS A 45 -18.42 -20.69 9.77
C HIS A 45 -19.78 -20.45 9.14
N ARG A 46 -19.82 -20.17 7.83
CA ARG A 46 -21.08 -19.96 7.10
C ARG A 46 -22.01 -21.19 7.15
N LEU A 47 -21.45 -22.39 7.09
CA LEU A 47 -22.25 -23.62 7.22
C LEU A 47 -22.80 -23.81 8.65
N SER A 48 -22.04 -23.38 9.66
CA SER A 48 -22.38 -23.64 11.07
C SER A 48 -23.29 -22.57 11.68
N VAL A 49 -23.10 -21.31 11.29
CA VAL A 49 -23.78 -20.14 11.86
C VAL A 49 -24.78 -19.54 10.86
N GLU A 50 -24.83 -20.05 9.62
CA GLU A 50 -25.67 -19.56 8.51
C GLU A 50 -25.39 -18.11 8.05
N ASP A 51 -24.47 -17.42 8.72
CA ASP A 51 -24.00 -16.07 8.38
C ASP A 51 -22.55 -16.06 7.84
N PRO A 52 -22.22 -15.16 6.89
CA PRO A 52 -20.85 -14.94 6.47
C PRO A 52 -19.97 -14.45 7.63
N VAL A 53 -18.68 -14.77 7.58
CA VAL A 53 -17.71 -14.32 8.61
C VAL A 53 -17.62 -12.79 8.67
N THR A 54 -17.49 -12.23 9.88
CA THR A 54 -17.06 -10.84 10.02
C THR A 54 -15.57 -10.71 9.70
N ILE A 55 -15.14 -9.53 9.28
CA ILE A 55 -13.71 -9.28 8.99
C ILE A 55 -12.88 -9.41 10.29
N ASP A 56 -13.46 -9.04 11.43
CA ASP A 56 -12.86 -9.24 12.75
C ASP A 56 -12.56 -10.71 13.05
N TYR A 57 -13.57 -11.55 12.84
CA TYR A 57 -13.49 -12.98 13.13
C TYR A 57 -12.43 -13.66 12.28
N ILE A 58 -12.47 -13.46 10.96
CA ILE A 58 -11.52 -14.10 10.06
C ILE A 58 -10.09 -13.61 10.30
N THR A 59 -9.92 -12.33 10.66
CA THR A 59 -8.61 -11.79 11.03
C THR A 59 -8.07 -12.46 12.30
N LYS A 60 -8.90 -12.59 13.35
CA LYS A 60 -8.52 -13.28 14.59
C LYS A 60 -8.15 -14.73 14.34
N TYR A 61 -8.90 -15.42 13.46
CA TYR A 61 -8.56 -16.78 13.05
C TYR A 61 -7.20 -16.84 12.36
N VAL A 62 -6.95 -15.98 11.36
CA VAL A 62 -5.68 -15.91 10.63
C VAL A 62 -4.52 -15.64 11.59
N ALA A 63 -4.65 -14.66 12.48
CA ALA A 63 -3.67 -14.35 13.50
C ALA A 63 -3.44 -15.53 14.46
N GLY A 64 -4.50 -16.22 14.87
CA GLY A 64 -4.43 -17.41 15.72
C GLY A 64 -3.75 -18.60 15.02
N VAL A 65 -3.93 -18.78 13.71
CA VAL A 65 -3.18 -19.77 12.93
C VAL A 65 -1.69 -19.41 12.91
N GLN A 66 -1.36 -18.15 12.60
CA GLN A 66 0.04 -17.70 12.60
C GLN A 66 0.70 -17.86 13.97
N GLN A 67 0.00 -17.47 15.04
CA GLN A 67 0.50 -17.55 16.41
C GLN A 67 0.71 -19.01 16.86
N ARG A 68 -0.19 -19.94 16.53
CA ARG A 68 -0.02 -21.36 16.89
C ARG A 68 1.29 -21.94 16.33
N TYR A 69 1.69 -21.52 15.14
CA TYR A 69 2.95 -21.96 14.52
C TYR A 69 4.20 -21.30 15.12
N THR A 70 4.05 -20.31 16.01
CA THR A 70 5.18 -19.78 16.80
C THR A 70 5.34 -20.49 18.14
N GLN A 71 4.26 -21.08 18.67
CA GLN A 71 4.27 -21.73 19.98
C GLN A 71 4.36 -23.26 19.90
N ALA A 72 3.94 -23.88 18.79
CA ALA A 72 4.01 -25.32 18.61
C ALA A 72 5.45 -25.79 18.30
N GLY A 73 5.91 -26.80 19.02
CA GLY A 73 7.22 -27.43 18.78
C GLY A 73 7.24 -28.21 17.46
N GLY A 74 8.38 -28.18 16.75
CA GLY A 74 8.58 -28.95 15.52
C GLY A 74 7.99 -28.32 14.25
N VAL A 75 7.38 -27.15 14.33
CA VAL A 75 6.92 -26.36 13.18
C VAL A 75 7.61 -25.00 13.16
N ARG A 76 7.74 -24.41 11.97
CA ARG A 76 8.29 -23.06 11.81
C ARG A 76 7.17 -22.01 11.72
N PRO A 77 7.39 -20.78 12.20
CA PRO A 77 6.49 -19.66 11.97
C PRO A 77 6.22 -19.40 10.48
N PHE A 78 5.06 -18.82 10.19
CA PHE A 78 4.74 -18.29 8.86
C PHE A 78 5.63 -17.08 8.56
N GLY A 79 6.37 -17.14 7.45
CA GLY A 79 7.26 -16.07 6.99
C GLY A 79 6.53 -15.00 6.19
N ILE A 80 5.35 -14.57 6.64
CA ILE A 80 4.52 -13.57 5.95
C ILE A 80 3.90 -12.57 6.91
N SER A 81 3.67 -11.36 6.41
CA SER A 81 2.76 -10.38 6.98
C SER A 81 1.52 -10.29 6.11
N THR A 82 0.36 -10.01 6.71
CA THR A 82 -0.93 -10.01 6.02
C THR A 82 -1.70 -8.72 6.33
N LEU A 83 -2.42 -8.24 5.34
CA LEU A 83 -3.45 -7.22 5.43
C LEU A 83 -4.78 -7.88 5.13
N VAL A 84 -5.75 -7.80 6.05
CA VAL A 84 -7.10 -8.29 5.81
C VAL A 84 -8.02 -7.09 5.61
N VAL A 85 -8.76 -7.10 4.50
CA VAL A 85 -9.69 -6.02 4.14
C VAL A 85 -11.05 -6.58 3.79
N GLY A 86 -12.09 -5.80 4.02
CA GLY A 86 -13.42 -6.15 3.58
C GLY A 86 -14.53 -5.31 4.18
N PHE A 87 -15.76 -5.77 3.98
CA PHE A 87 -16.97 -5.16 4.53
C PHE A 87 -17.73 -6.23 5.29
N ASP A 88 -18.13 -5.96 6.54
CA ASP A 88 -19.00 -6.89 7.23
C ASP A 88 -20.38 -7.01 6.54
N PRO A 89 -21.10 -8.13 6.73
CA PRO A 89 -22.44 -8.29 6.21
C PRO A 89 -23.36 -7.12 6.60
N GLY A 90 -23.98 -6.48 5.61
CA GLY A 90 -24.88 -5.33 5.80
C GLY A 90 -24.19 -4.00 6.15
N SER A 91 -22.87 -3.98 6.32
CA SER A 91 -22.11 -2.76 6.62
C SER A 91 -21.61 -2.07 5.34
N LYS A 92 -21.64 -0.73 5.35
CA LYS A 92 -20.96 0.10 4.34
C LYS A 92 -19.59 0.59 4.80
N VAL A 93 -19.21 0.28 6.05
CA VAL A 93 -17.96 0.73 6.64
C VAL A 93 -16.85 -0.23 6.21
N PRO A 94 -15.81 0.25 5.51
CA PRO A 94 -14.67 -0.58 5.17
C PRO A 94 -13.90 -0.94 6.44
N ARG A 95 -13.47 -2.20 6.53
CA ARG A 95 -12.56 -2.66 7.57
C ARG A 95 -11.21 -2.98 6.97
N LEU A 96 -10.17 -2.40 7.55
CA LEU A 96 -8.78 -2.76 7.32
C LEU A 96 -8.21 -3.23 8.66
N TYR A 97 -7.82 -4.50 8.73
CA TYR A 97 -7.20 -5.05 9.92
C TYR A 97 -5.68 -4.94 9.85
N GLN A 98 -5.24 -3.77 10.28
CA GLN A 98 -3.95 -3.46 10.86
C GLN A 98 -4.20 -2.22 11.75
N THR A 99 -3.31 -1.86 12.68
CA THR A 99 -3.56 -0.83 13.71
C THR A 99 -4.05 0.54 13.21
N GLU A 100 -3.99 0.82 11.90
CA GLU A 100 -4.26 2.12 11.27
C GLU A 100 -5.30 2.02 10.14
N LYS A 101 -6.00 3.12 9.86
CA LYS A 101 -7.01 3.26 8.77
C LYS A 101 -6.41 3.13 7.36
N ALA A 102 -5.11 3.42 7.22
CA ALA A 102 -4.33 3.16 6.00
C ALA A 102 -3.00 2.55 6.42
N ASN A 103 -2.53 1.52 5.72
CA ASN A 103 -1.32 0.81 6.15
C ASN A 103 -0.55 0.19 4.99
N ALA A 104 0.69 -0.21 5.27
CA ALA A 104 1.58 -0.86 4.33
C ALA A 104 2.40 -1.95 5.03
N ILE A 105 2.65 -3.04 4.32
CA ILE A 105 3.47 -4.17 4.77
C ILE A 105 4.59 -4.47 3.78
N GLY A 106 5.61 -5.22 4.21
CA GLY A 106 6.73 -5.61 3.37
C GLY A 106 7.86 -4.57 3.34
N ARG A 107 8.67 -4.63 2.27
CA ARG A 107 9.89 -3.84 2.11
C ARG A 107 9.54 -2.34 2.04
N SER A 108 10.29 -1.53 2.77
CA SER A 108 10.13 -0.06 2.81
C SER A 108 8.73 0.41 3.24
N SER A 109 7.98 -0.43 3.95
CA SER A 109 6.64 -0.11 4.49
C SER A 109 6.65 1.15 5.37
N LYS A 110 7.73 1.42 6.10
CA LYS A 110 7.89 2.66 6.88
C LYS A 110 7.74 3.92 6.03
N THR A 111 8.42 4.00 4.89
CA THR A 111 8.34 5.14 3.96
C THR A 111 6.93 5.31 3.42
N VAL A 112 6.28 4.21 3.04
CA VAL A 112 4.91 4.22 2.52
C VAL A 112 3.91 4.66 3.61
N ARG A 113 4.09 4.21 4.86
CA ARG A 113 3.26 4.64 6.00
C ARG A 113 3.40 6.13 6.28
N GLU A 114 4.62 6.65 6.33
CA GLU A 114 4.86 8.09 6.51
C GLU A 114 4.22 8.93 5.40
N PHE A 115 4.18 8.41 4.16
CA PHE A 115 3.47 9.03 3.06
C PHE A 115 1.96 9.00 3.27
N LEU A 116 1.39 7.85 3.64
CA LEU A 116 -0.04 7.69 3.89
C LEU A 116 -0.51 8.58 5.04
N GLU A 117 0.25 8.68 6.13
CA GLU A 117 -0.04 9.53 7.29
C GLU A 117 -0.17 11.03 6.91
N ARG A 118 0.56 11.49 5.89
CA ARG A 118 0.53 12.89 5.44
C ARG A 118 -0.53 13.19 4.40
N ASN A 119 -0.92 12.20 3.60
CA ASN A 119 -1.72 12.41 2.39
C ASN A 119 -3.13 11.80 2.47
N TYR A 120 -3.36 10.86 3.40
CA TYR A 120 -4.68 10.29 3.63
C TYR A 120 -5.64 11.34 4.19
N LYS A 121 -6.88 11.32 3.67
CA LYS A 121 -7.99 12.12 4.17
C LYS A 121 -9.19 11.20 4.40
N GLU A 122 -10.04 11.58 5.35
CA GLU A 122 -11.32 10.87 5.51
C GLU A 122 -12.25 11.19 4.32
N ASP A 123 -13.17 10.27 4.03
CA ASP A 123 -14.20 10.41 2.99
C ASP A 123 -13.68 10.71 1.57
N MET A 124 -12.54 10.11 1.21
CA MET A 124 -12.04 10.15 -0.16
C MET A 124 -12.96 9.39 -1.11
N ASP A 125 -13.18 9.93 -2.30
CA ASP A 125 -13.92 9.24 -3.35
C ASP A 125 -13.10 8.08 -3.95
N ARG A 126 -13.74 7.28 -4.82
CA ARG A 126 -13.11 6.12 -5.46
C ARG A 126 -11.84 6.51 -6.20
N GLU A 127 -11.87 7.60 -6.97
CA GLU A 127 -10.76 8.01 -7.82
C GLU A 127 -9.58 8.55 -7.01
N ALA A 128 -9.82 9.42 -6.03
CA ALA A 128 -8.79 9.94 -5.16
C ALA A 128 -8.15 8.81 -4.32
N THR A 129 -8.94 7.82 -3.89
CA THR A 129 -8.43 6.66 -3.15
C THR A 129 -7.50 5.81 -4.03
N ILE A 130 -7.88 5.53 -5.28
CA ILE A 130 -7.01 4.85 -6.26
C ILE A 130 -5.73 5.64 -6.48
N ARG A 131 -5.85 6.95 -6.73
CA ARG A 131 -4.70 7.83 -6.98
C ARG A 131 -3.76 7.87 -5.77
N LEU A 132 -4.29 7.91 -4.54
CA LEU A 132 -3.49 7.86 -3.31
C LEU A 132 -2.77 6.52 -3.15
N ALA A 133 -3.45 5.38 -3.38
CA ALA A 133 -2.86 4.06 -3.32
C ALA A 133 -1.69 3.94 -4.30
N ILE A 134 -1.88 4.34 -5.55
CA ILE A 134 -0.82 4.33 -6.58
C ILE A 134 0.32 5.29 -6.21
N LYS A 135 0.01 6.53 -5.78
CA LYS A 135 1.03 7.50 -5.32
C LYS A 135 1.90 6.92 -4.20
N SER A 136 1.29 6.24 -3.24
CA SER A 136 1.99 5.62 -2.11
C SER A 136 2.92 4.48 -2.53
N LEU A 137 2.53 3.67 -3.52
CA LEU A 137 3.38 2.62 -4.07
C LEU A 137 4.55 3.19 -4.89
N LEU A 138 4.31 4.28 -5.63
CA LEU A 138 5.34 4.96 -6.41
C LEU A 138 6.42 5.66 -5.56
N GLU A 139 6.25 5.78 -4.24
CA GLU A 139 7.33 6.24 -3.35
C GLU A 139 8.48 5.21 -3.24
N VAL A 140 8.20 3.94 -3.56
CA VAL A 140 9.17 2.84 -3.42
C VAL A 140 9.41 2.05 -4.71
N VAL A 141 8.45 2.03 -5.63
CA VAL A 141 8.54 1.31 -6.90
C VAL A 141 9.24 2.18 -7.95
N GLN A 142 10.39 1.70 -8.46
CA GLN A 142 11.20 2.42 -9.47
C GLN A 142 10.77 2.15 -10.93
N THR A 143 10.13 1.01 -11.19
CA THR A 143 9.68 0.57 -12.52
C THR A 143 8.16 0.58 -12.51
N GLY A 144 7.55 1.45 -13.33
CA GLY A 144 6.13 1.83 -13.33
C GLY A 144 5.09 0.69 -13.44
N ALA A 145 3.85 1.07 -13.78
CA ALA A 145 2.59 0.32 -13.65
C ALA A 145 2.59 -1.22 -13.71
N LYS A 146 3.48 -1.86 -14.49
CA LYS A 146 3.58 -3.32 -14.65
C LYS A 146 3.81 -4.12 -13.36
N ASN A 147 4.41 -3.49 -12.34
CA ASN A 147 4.66 -4.13 -11.05
C ASN A 147 3.59 -3.78 -9.99
N ILE A 148 2.55 -3.05 -10.38
CA ILE A 148 1.48 -2.60 -9.50
C ILE A 148 0.23 -3.39 -9.85
N GLU A 149 -0.36 -4.00 -8.83
CA GLU A 149 -1.66 -4.67 -8.89
C GLU A 149 -2.57 -3.95 -7.89
N ILE A 150 -3.74 -3.50 -8.36
CA ILE A 150 -4.73 -2.82 -7.53
C ILE A 150 -6.02 -3.62 -7.59
N ALA A 151 -6.58 -3.94 -6.42
CA ALA A 151 -7.91 -4.50 -6.30
C ALA A 151 -8.81 -3.55 -5.51
N LEU A 152 -10.03 -3.39 -5.99
CA LEU A 152 -11.07 -2.57 -5.41
C LEU A 152 -12.16 -3.45 -4.82
N MET A 153 -12.63 -3.05 -3.65
CA MET A 153 -13.77 -3.68 -3.01
C MET A 153 -14.73 -2.58 -2.56
N ALA A 154 -16.01 -2.76 -2.89
CA ALA A 154 -17.07 -1.85 -2.51
C ALA A 154 -18.17 -2.62 -1.73
N PRO A 155 -18.95 -1.94 -0.88
CA PRO A 155 -20.01 -2.60 -0.11
C PRO A 155 -21.00 -3.33 -1.02
N GLY A 156 -21.19 -4.63 -0.80
CA GLY A 156 -22.14 -5.45 -1.56
C GLY A 156 -21.73 -5.78 -3.00
N ALA A 157 -20.52 -5.41 -3.43
CA ALA A 157 -19.98 -5.75 -4.74
C ALA A 157 -18.82 -6.75 -4.61
N ALA A 158 -18.64 -7.58 -5.64
CA ALA A 158 -17.48 -8.45 -5.74
C ALA A 158 -16.20 -7.62 -5.94
N MET A 159 -15.06 -8.17 -5.50
CA MET A 159 -13.76 -7.54 -5.70
C MET A 159 -13.45 -7.44 -7.20
N GLU A 160 -13.01 -6.26 -7.62
CA GLU A 160 -12.60 -5.93 -8.98
C GLU A 160 -11.08 -5.73 -9.01
N ILE A 161 -10.37 -6.37 -9.95
CA ILE A 161 -8.94 -6.10 -10.18
C ILE A 161 -8.85 -5.07 -11.30
N LEU A 162 -8.16 -3.96 -11.06
CA LEU A 162 -7.99 -2.92 -12.07
C LEU A 162 -7.10 -3.44 -13.22
N PRO A 163 -7.51 -3.25 -14.49
CA PRO A 163 -6.68 -3.57 -15.64
C PRO A 163 -5.36 -2.79 -15.62
N THR A 164 -4.29 -3.41 -16.14
CA THR A 164 -2.97 -2.77 -16.22
C THR A 164 -2.99 -1.47 -17.03
N ASP A 165 -3.83 -1.40 -18.07
CA ASP A 165 -3.96 -0.21 -18.93
C ASP A 165 -4.51 1.00 -18.16
N GLU A 166 -5.47 0.78 -17.25
CA GLU A 166 -6.01 1.84 -16.39
C GLU A 166 -4.96 2.30 -15.37
N ILE A 167 -4.22 1.36 -14.78
CA ILE A 167 -3.12 1.66 -13.86
C ILE A 167 -2.03 2.48 -14.58
N GLU A 168 -1.71 2.14 -15.84
CA GLU A 168 -0.78 2.92 -16.67
C GLU A 168 -1.26 4.36 -16.90
N GLY A 169 -2.56 4.57 -17.11
CA GLY A 169 -3.17 5.89 -17.20
C GLY A 169 -2.93 6.71 -15.93
N TYR A 170 -3.30 6.17 -14.77
CA TYR A 170 -3.09 6.83 -13.48
C TYR A 170 -1.61 7.13 -13.21
N VAL A 171 -0.71 6.20 -13.50
CA VAL A 171 0.73 6.39 -13.28
C VAL A 171 1.26 7.56 -14.13
N LYS A 172 0.86 7.65 -15.41
CA LYS A 172 1.28 8.74 -16.30
C LYS A 172 0.80 10.11 -15.79
N GLU A 173 -0.46 10.21 -15.37
CA GLU A 173 -1.00 11.43 -14.77
C GLU A 173 -0.23 11.84 -13.51
N ILE A 174 0.02 10.89 -12.60
CA ILE A 174 0.74 11.13 -11.35
C ILE A 174 2.19 11.58 -11.60
N GLU A 175 2.88 10.97 -12.58
CA GLU A 175 4.24 11.36 -12.93
C GLU A 175 4.30 12.76 -13.55
N GLN A 176 3.33 13.12 -14.39
CA GLN A 176 3.20 14.47 -14.94
C GLN A 176 2.96 15.50 -13.83
N GLU A 177 2.01 15.25 -12.92
CA GLU A 177 1.76 16.11 -11.75
C GLU A 177 3.02 16.32 -10.91
N LYS A 178 3.77 15.23 -10.61
CA LYS A 178 5.03 15.31 -9.85
C LYS A 178 6.09 16.15 -10.57
N GLN A 179 6.20 16.04 -11.89
CA GLN A 179 7.14 16.85 -12.69
C GLN A 179 6.75 18.33 -12.69
N GLU A 180 5.46 18.64 -12.82
CA GLU A 180 4.96 20.02 -12.75
C GLU A 180 5.16 20.65 -11.37
N GLU A 181 4.90 19.91 -10.29
CA GLU A 181 5.17 20.39 -8.93
C GLU A 181 6.67 20.65 -8.70
N ALA A 182 7.53 19.78 -9.22
CA ALA A 182 8.97 19.95 -9.16
C ALA A 182 9.45 21.16 -9.98
N ALA A 183 8.85 21.41 -11.15
CA ALA A 183 9.12 22.59 -11.98
C ALA A 183 8.68 23.89 -11.27
N LYS A 184 7.47 23.91 -10.69
CA LYS A 184 6.94 25.05 -9.92
C LYS A 184 7.79 25.37 -8.69
N LYS A 185 8.29 24.34 -7.98
CA LYS A 185 9.23 24.52 -6.86
C LYS A 185 10.61 25.08 -7.29
N LYS A 186 11.05 24.80 -8.53
CA LYS A 186 12.29 25.36 -9.09
C LYS A 186 12.13 26.81 -9.54
N THR A 187 10.98 27.19 -10.10
CA THR A 187 10.70 28.58 -10.53
C THR A 187 10.38 29.52 -9.37
N GLY A 188 9.92 29.01 -8.22
CA GLY A 188 9.68 29.81 -7.01
C GLY A 188 10.92 30.12 -6.15
N ARG A 189 12.10 29.61 -6.51
CA ARG A 189 13.37 29.90 -5.84
C ARG A 189 14.10 31.01 -6.58
N THR A 190 13.67 32.27 -6.38
CA THR A 190 14.43 33.45 -6.85
C THR A 190 15.85 33.38 -6.27
N PRO A 191 16.92 33.50 -7.08
CA PRO A 191 18.25 33.68 -6.54
C PRO A 191 18.27 35.04 -5.83
N GLY A 192 18.43 35.04 -4.51
CA GLY A 192 18.69 36.27 -3.78
C GLY A 192 19.89 36.95 -4.40
N THR A 193 19.68 38.15 -4.94
CA THR A 193 20.70 39.09 -5.37
C THR A 193 21.55 39.49 -4.17
N GLY A 194 22.53 38.66 -3.84
CA GLY A 194 23.66 39.04 -3.01
C GLY A 194 24.66 39.82 -3.86
N SER A 195 24.40 41.11 -4.07
CA SER A 195 25.43 42.02 -4.59
C SER A 195 26.49 42.19 -3.50
N ALA A 196 27.52 41.36 -3.53
CA ALA A 196 28.74 41.60 -2.75
C ALA A 196 29.47 42.79 -3.39
N ALA A 197 29.19 44.00 -2.89
CA ALA A 197 29.99 45.17 -3.21
C ALA A 197 31.39 44.96 -2.64
N ILE A 198 32.35 44.71 -3.53
CA ILE A 198 33.78 44.75 -3.25
C ILE A 198 34.13 46.21 -2.98
N LEU A 199 34.28 46.59 -1.70
CA LEU A 199 34.88 47.86 -1.31
C LEU A 199 36.40 47.72 -1.34
N THR A 200 37.01 48.05 -2.49
CA THR A 200 38.45 48.32 -2.57
C THR A 200 38.75 49.60 -1.79
N ARG A 201 39.41 49.48 -0.64
CA ARG A 201 40.00 50.63 0.07
C ARG A 201 41.32 50.96 -0.62
N GLY A 202 41.34 52.06 -1.37
CA GLY A 202 42.56 52.63 -1.94
C GLY A 202 43.52 53.06 -0.84
N GLN A 203 44.79 52.72 -1.01
CA GLN A 203 45.89 53.44 -0.41
C GLN A 203 45.98 54.81 -1.09
N ASP A 204 46.09 55.86 -0.30
CA ASP A 204 46.92 57.02 -0.64
C ASP A 204 47.43 57.68 0.65
N ASP A 205 48.74 57.92 0.64
CA ASP A 205 49.58 58.52 1.67
C ASP A 205 49.24 59.99 1.95
N SER A 206 49.42 60.43 3.20
CA SER A 206 50.07 61.73 3.50
C SER A 206 50.33 61.94 5.00
N ALA A 207 51.61 61.92 5.36
CA ALA A 207 52.37 62.89 6.16
C ALA A 207 51.74 63.62 7.38
N ALA A 208 52.55 63.65 8.44
CA ALA A 208 52.90 64.80 9.30
C ALA A 208 52.59 64.66 10.81
N GLU A 209 53.68 64.88 11.57
CA GLU A 209 53.87 65.08 13.03
C GLU A 209 53.76 63.90 13.99
#